data_AF-A0A2R4CG40-F1
#
_entry.id   AF-A0A2R4CG40-F1
#
_cell.length_a   1.000
_cell.length_b   1.000
_cell.length_c   1.000
_cell.angle_alpha   90.00
_cell.angle_beta   90.00
_cell.angle_gamma   90.00
#
_symmetry.space_group_name_H-M   'P 1'
#
loop_
_entity.id
_entity.type
_entity.pdbx_description
1 polymer ?
#
loop_
_entity_poly.entity_id
_entity_poly.type
_entity_poly.pdbx_seq_one_letter_code
_entity_poly.pdbx_strand_id
1 'polypeptide(L)'
;MVAGALLYHHVPARLPRAGLVWAAWVALSVGVAVATWWRCDRLGRADEAFYVYSSPLVALAALAAFCSLRWLFTTILVAGSNLERFLNFFGKTSFGVYLMHVWALFFVDAKYGYDYQFVNPWIAIPVLALVIVLGCSLAVRGLQKLPGVRMLVPN
;
A
#
# COMPACT_ATOMS: atom_id res chain seq x y z
N MET A 1 -4.64 8.49 -9.77
CA MET A 1 -3.88 7.92 -10.91
C MET A 1 -3.38 8.96 -11.90
N VAL A 2 -4.19 9.98 -12.29
CA VAL A 2 -3.76 11.04 -13.23
C VAL A 2 -2.51 11.80 -12.79
N ALA A 3 -2.44 12.24 -11.52
CA ALA A 3 -1.28 12.97 -11.01
C ALA A 3 0.02 12.16 -11.07
N GLY A 4 -0.03 10.85 -10.74
CA GLY A 4 1.12 9.95 -10.85
C GLY A 4 1.60 9.76 -12.28
N ALA A 5 0.67 9.65 -13.24
CA ALA A 5 1.01 9.57 -14.67
C ALA A 5 1.68 10.86 -15.17
N LEU A 6 1.16 12.03 -14.78
CA LEU A 6 1.77 13.32 -15.13
C LEU A 6 3.19 13.45 -14.55
N LEU A 7 3.37 13.11 -13.28
CA LEU A 7 4.68 13.12 -12.62
C LEU A 7 5.65 12.11 -13.24
N TYR A 8 5.14 10.98 -13.74
CA TYR A 8 5.97 9.99 -14.43
C TYR A 8 6.63 10.59 -15.68
N HIS A 9 5.96 11.47 -16.42
CA HIS A 9 6.57 12.09 -17.59
C HIS A 9 7.49 13.27 -17.25
N HIS A 10 7.27 13.97 -16.13
CA HIS A 10 7.98 15.22 -15.82
C HIS A 10 9.13 15.06 -14.82
N VAL A 11 9.10 14.04 -13.96
CA VAL A 11 10.18 13.80 -12.99
C VAL A 11 11.30 13.00 -13.66
N PRO A 12 12.57 13.41 -13.54
CA PRO A 12 13.68 12.64 -14.11
C PRO A 12 13.84 11.28 -13.40
N ALA A 13 14.22 10.26 -14.16
CA ALA A 13 14.38 8.88 -13.64
C ALA A 13 15.50 8.76 -12.59
N ARG A 14 16.54 9.60 -12.67
CA ARG A 14 17.60 9.69 -11.67
C ARG A 14 17.53 11.05 -10.98
N LEU A 15 17.16 11.02 -9.70
CA LEU A 15 17.13 12.20 -8.85
C LEU A 15 18.52 12.39 -8.21
N PRO A 16 19.18 13.54 -8.39
CA PRO A 16 20.52 13.79 -7.83
C PRO A 16 20.53 13.85 -6.30
N ARG A 17 19.36 13.94 -5.65
CA ARG A 17 19.20 14.03 -4.20
C ARG A 17 18.16 13.04 -3.66
N ALA A 18 18.21 11.79 -4.12
CA ALA A 18 17.26 10.75 -3.72
C ALA A 18 17.14 10.57 -2.19
N GLY A 19 18.25 10.70 -1.45
CA GLY A 19 18.23 10.62 0.02
C GLY A 19 17.35 11.69 0.68
N LEU A 20 17.33 12.92 0.13
CA LEU A 20 16.45 13.99 0.64
C LEU A 20 14.97 13.68 0.38
N VAL A 21 14.65 13.05 -0.75
CA VAL A 21 13.26 12.70 -1.08
C VAL A 21 12.76 11.57 -0.17
N TRP A 22 13.60 10.58 0.12
CA TRP A 22 13.31 9.56 1.12
C TRP A 22 13.15 10.15 2.52
N ALA A 23 14.05 11.04 2.94
CA ALA A 23 13.95 11.73 4.22
C ALA A 23 12.66 12.57 4.31
N ALA A 24 12.30 13.28 3.23
CA ALA A 24 11.06 14.03 3.14
C ALA A 24 9.84 13.12 3.25
N TRP A 25 9.83 11.96 2.59
CA TRP A 25 8.75 10.99 2.70
C TRP A 25 8.58 10.49 4.15
N VAL A 26 9.67 10.13 4.82
CA VAL A 26 9.64 9.68 6.22
C VAL A 26 9.17 10.81 7.12
N ALA A 27 9.75 12.01 6.99
CA ALA A 27 9.39 13.17 7.81
C ALA A 27 7.91 13.55 7.65
N LEU A 28 7.38 13.54 6.43
CA LEU A 28 5.97 13.82 6.16
C LEU A 28 5.06 12.73 6.72
N SER A 29 5.43 11.45 6.58
CA SER A 29 4.65 10.33 7.11
C SER A 29 4.59 10.35 8.64
N VAL A 30 5.73 10.57 9.30
CA VAL A 30 5.80 10.78 10.75
C VAL A 30 5.03 12.04 11.15
N GLY A 31 5.15 13.12 10.38
CA GLY A 31 4.43 14.37 10.60
C GLY A 31 2.91 14.19 10.55
N VAL A 32 2.39 13.44 9.59
CA VAL A 32 0.97 13.08 9.51
C VAL A 32 0.54 12.29 10.76
N ALA A 33 1.29 11.25 11.13
CA ALA A 33 0.99 10.44 12.31
C ALA A 33 0.97 11.26 13.60
N VAL A 34 2.00 12.07 13.85
CA VAL A 34 2.11 12.92 15.03
C VAL A 34 1.04 14.01 15.06
N ALA A 35 0.78 14.68 13.94
CA ALA A 35 -0.25 15.71 13.85
C ALA A 35 -1.66 15.13 14.09
N THR A 36 -1.91 13.93 13.56
CA THR A 36 -3.19 13.22 13.76
C THR A 36 -3.33 12.83 15.22
N TRP A 37 -2.31 12.22 15.82
CA TRP A 37 -2.30 11.86 17.24
C TRP A 37 -2.52 13.06 18.16
N TRP A 38 -1.76 14.15 17.95
CA TRP A 38 -1.89 15.39 18.73
C TRP A 38 -3.29 15.99 18.65
N ARG A 39 -3.91 15.95 17.47
CA ARG A 39 -5.27 16.46 17.27
C ARG A 39 -6.33 15.58 17.93
N CYS A 40 -6.19 14.26 17.82
CA CYS A 40 -7.07 13.32 18.52
C CYS A 40 -7.01 13.49 20.03
N ASP A 41 -5.80 13.64 20.60
CA ASP A 41 -5.58 13.86 22.02
C ASP A 41 -6.23 15.17 22.49
N ARG A 42 -6.05 16.26 21.74
CA ARG A 42 -6.65 17.57 22.04
C ARG A 42 -8.18 17.58 21.98
N LEU A 43 -8.77 16.81 21.08
CA LEU A 43 -10.22 16.77 20.88
C LEU A 43 -10.91 15.69 21.73
N GLY A 44 -10.16 14.77 22.35
CA GLY A 44 -10.69 13.63 23.10
C GLY A 44 -11.47 12.62 22.23
N ARG A 45 -11.32 12.70 20.90
CA ARG A 45 -11.99 11.82 19.92
C ARG A 45 -11.12 11.62 18.70
N ALA A 46 -11.35 10.51 17.99
CA ALA A 46 -10.69 10.28 16.71
C ALA A 46 -11.05 11.38 15.69
N ASP A 47 -10.03 12.01 15.10
CA ASP A 47 -10.15 13.04 14.09
C ASP A 47 -9.07 12.82 13.02
N GLU A 48 -9.51 12.67 11.77
CA GLU A 48 -8.66 12.29 10.65
C GLU A 48 -8.24 13.49 9.79
N ALA A 49 -8.41 14.73 10.25
CA ALA A 49 -8.23 15.90 9.38
C ALA A 49 -6.83 15.97 8.72
N PHE A 50 -5.79 15.50 9.41
CA PHE A 50 -4.43 15.44 8.86
C PHE A 50 -4.12 14.15 8.10
N TYR A 51 -4.91 13.09 8.32
CA TYR A 51 -4.76 11.77 7.71
C TYR A 51 -5.65 11.56 6.47
N VAL A 52 -6.67 12.39 6.28
CA VAL A 52 -7.59 12.30 5.14
C VAL A 52 -6.82 12.45 3.82
N TYR A 53 -7.23 11.70 2.79
CA TYR A 53 -6.51 11.67 1.51
C TYR A 53 -6.39 13.04 0.81
N SER A 54 -7.32 13.97 1.08
CA SER A 54 -7.29 15.34 0.55
C SER A 54 -6.38 16.28 1.35
N SER A 55 -5.80 15.83 2.46
CA SER A 55 -4.87 16.62 3.26
C SER A 55 -3.62 16.97 2.44
N PRO A 56 -3.16 18.23 2.47
CA PRO A 56 -1.95 18.62 1.76
C PRO A 56 -0.72 17.84 2.25
N LEU A 57 -0.68 17.46 3.54
CA LEU A 57 0.41 16.64 4.09
C LEU A 57 0.44 15.24 3.48
N VAL A 58 -0.73 14.61 3.33
CA VAL A 58 -0.86 13.28 2.72
C VAL A 58 -0.53 13.34 1.23
N ALA A 59 -0.97 14.40 0.54
CA ALA A 59 -0.62 14.62 -0.86
C ALA A 59 0.90 14.78 -1.05
N LEU A 60 1.56 15.61 -0.24
CA LEU A 60 3.01 15.78 -0.28
C LEU A 60 3.76 14.49 0.08
N ALA A 61 3.29 13.74 1.09
CA ALA A 61 3.84 12.44 1.43
C ALA A 61 3.74 11.47 0.26
N ALA A 62 2.58 11.39 -0.41
CA ALA A 62 2.38 10.54 -1.58
C ALA A 62 3.30 10.93 -2.75
N LEU A 63 3.51 12.24 -2.99
CA LEU A 63 4.46 12.72 -4.00
C LEU A 63 5.90 12.33 -3.68
N ALA A 64 6.33 12.51 -2.42
CA ALA A 64 7.65 12.11 -1.96
C ALA A 64 7.84 10.59 -2.06
N ALA A 65 6.81 9.80 -1.71
CA ALA A 65 6.80 8.35 -1.85
C ALA A 65 6.99 7.94 -3.32
N PHE A 66 6.21 8.54 -4.22
CA PHE A 66 6.27 8.25 -5.65
C PHE A 66 7.66 8.53 -6.23
N CYS A 67 8.24 9.70 -5.94
CA CYS A 67 9.58 10.05 -6.39
C CYS A 67 10.65 9.11 -5.82
N SER A 68 10.53 8.74 -4.55
CA SER A 68 11.43 7.80 -3.86
C SER A 68 11.38 6.41 -4.47
N LEU A 69 10.18 5.87 -4.68
CA LEU A 69 9.96 4.57 -5.31
C LEU A 69 10.44 4.59 -6.75
N ARG A 70 10.10 5.62 -7.53
CA ARG A 70 10.56 5.72 -8.92
C ARG A 70 12.07 5.66 -9.01
N TRP A 71 12.79 6.40 -8.17
CA TRP A 71 14.24 6.34 -8.12
C TRP A 71 14.76 4.94 -7.72
N LEU A 72 14.13 4.30 -6.74
CA LEU A 72 14.46 2.94 -6.31
C LEU A 72 14.34 1.96 -7.48
N PHE A 73 13.22 2.02 -8.19
CA PHE A 73 12.92 1.14 -9.32
C PHE A 73 13.80 1.42 -10.54
N THR A 74 14.25 2.65 -10.79
CA THR A 74 15.12 2.98 -11.93
C THR A 74 16.59 2.73 -11.66
N THR A 75 17.02 2.72 -10.39
CA THR A 75 18.43 2.65 -10.00
C THR A 75 18.82 1.27 -9.48
N ILE A 76 17.93 0.62 -8.72
CA ILE A 76 18.23 -0.66 -8.05
C ILE A 76 17.61 -1.85 -8.78
N LEU A 77 16.50 -1.66 -9.50
CA LEU A 77 15.87 -2.74 -10.22
C LEU A 77 16.64 -3.08 -11.50
N VAL A 78 17.45 -4.14 -11.42
CA VAL A 78 18.13 -4.70 -12.59
C VAL A 78 17.14 -5.60 -13.35
N ALA A 79 17.04 -5.38 -14.66
CA ALA A 79 16.23 -6.21 -15.54
C ALA A 79 16.66 -7.68 -15.45
N GLY A 80 15.71 -8.60 -15.26
CA GLY A 80 15.92 -10.04 -15.09
C GLY A 80 16.18 -10.50 -13.65
N SER A 81 16.31 -9.57 -12.69
CA SER A 81 16.55 -9.90 -11.27
C SER A 81 15.38 -10.65 -10.62
N ASN A 82 15.68 -11.44 -9.59
CA ASN A 82 14.64 -12.11 -8.78
C ASN A 82 13.67 -11.10 -8.14
N LEU A 83 14.16 -9.90 -7.82
CA LEU A 83 13.37 -8.82 -7.26
C LEU A 83 12.34 -8.29 -8.29
N GLU A 84 12.73 -8.09 -9.55
CA GLU A 84 11.80 -7.71 -10.61
C GLU A 84 10.71 -8.78 -10.81
N ARG A 85 11.09 -10.07 -10.87
CA ARG A 85 10.11 -11.16 -11.00
C ARG A 85 9.13 -11.19 -9.84
N PHE A 86 9.63 -10.99 -8.62
CA PHE A 86 8.79 -10.92 -7.42
C PHE A 86 7.82 -9.73 -7.47
N LEU A 87 8.28 -8.56 -7.87
CA LEU A 87 7.45 -7.35 -7.95
C LEU A 87 6.43 -7.42 -9.09
N ASN A 88 6.79 -7.98 -10.24
CA ASN A 88 5.85 -8.25 -11.31
C ASN A 88 4.80 -9.28 -10.88
N PHE A 89 5.24 -10.34 -10.19
CA PHE A 89 4.34 -11.35 -9.63
C PHE A 89 3.32 -10.73 -8.65
N PHE A 90 3.80 -9.89 -7.72
CA PHE A 90 2.92 -9.18 -6.79
C PHE A 90 2.01 -8.19 -7.52
N GLY A 91 2.55 -7.37 -8.42
CA GLY A 91 1.78 -6.37 -9.18
C GLY A 91 0.59 -6.95 -9.92
N LYS A 92 0.75 -8.12 -10.55
CA LYS A 92 -0.33 -8.86 -11.23
C LYS A 92 -1.44 -9.32 -10.28
N THR A 93 -1.09 -9.67 -9.04
CA THR A 93 -2.02 -10.22 -8.05
C THR A 93 -2.65 -9.13 -7.18
N SER A 94 -1.95 -7.99 -6.99
CA SER A 94 -2.33 -6.90 -6.08
C SER A 94 -3.72 -6.33 -6.35
N PHE A 95 -4.11 -6.17 -7.62
CA PHE A 95 -5.45 -5.65 -7.95
C PHE A 95 -6.57 -6.62 -7.54
N GLY A 96 -6.37 -7.92 -7.77
CA GLY A 96 -7.33 -8.94 -7.32
C GLY A 96 -7.42 -9.02 -5.80
N VAL A 97 -6.29 -8.89 -5.10
CA VAL A 97 -6.27 -8.80 -3.63
C VAL A 97 -7.01 -7.55 -3.16
N TYR A 98 -6.77 -6.40 -3.79
CA TYR A 98 -7.46 -5.16 -3.45
C TYR A 98 -9.00 -5.29 -3.58
N LEU A 99 -9.51 -6.01 -4.57
CA LEU A 99 -10.95 -6.21 -4.71
C LEU A 99 -11.54 -7.17 -3.66
N MET A 100 -10.79 -8.20 -3.24
CA MET A 100 -11.31 -9.26 -2.38
C MET A 100 -10.97 -9.11 -0.90
N HIS A 101 -9.96 -8.32 -0.52
CA HIS A 101 -9.47 -8.29 0.87
C HIS A 101 -10.52 -7.85 1.88
N VAL A 102 -11.43 -6.93 1.53
CA VAL A 102 -12.53 -6.50 2.41
C VAL A 102 -13.49 -7.66 2.71
N TRP A 103 -13.84 -8.44 1.69
CA TRP A 103 -14.68 -9.64 1.86
C TRP A 103 -13.97 -10.71 2.68
N ALA A 104 -12.67 -10.89 2.45
CA ALA A 104 -11.86 -11.82 3.23
C ALA A 104 -11.79 -11.40 4.72
N LEU A 105 -11.66 -10.10 5.01
CA LEU A 105 -11.70 -9.57 6.37
C LEU A 105 -13.03 -9.90 7.05
N PHE A 106 -14.16 -9.58 6.42
CA PHE A 106 -15.48 -9.90 6.98
C PHE A 106 -15.70 -11.41 7.16
N PHE A 107 -15.21 -12.23 6.24
CA PHE A 107 -15.31 -13.69 6.38
C PHE A 107 -14.49 -14.21 7.56
N VAL A 108 -13.27 -13.71 7.74
CA VAL A 108 -12.38 -14.13 8.83
C VAL A 108 -12.94 -13.69 10.19
N ASP A 109 -13.45 -12.46 10.27
CA ASP A 109 -14.13 -11.96 11.46
C ASP A 109 -15.39 -12.78 11.77
N ALA A 110 -16.31 -12.92 10.81
CA ALA A 110 -17.57 -13.64 11.02
C ALA A 110 -17.39 -15.13 11.37
N LYS A 111 -16.35 -15.79 10.84
CA LYS A 111 -16.15 -17.24 11.00
C LYS A 111 -15.23 -17.61 12.16
N TYR A 112 -14.22 -16.79 12.44
CA TYR A 112 -13.19 -17.09 13.43
C TYR A 112 -13.12 -16.07 14.57
N GLY A 113 -13.87 -14.96 14.50
CA GLY A 113 -13.81 -13.86 15.47
C GLY A 113 -12.46 -13.13 15.47
N TYR A 114 -11.70 -13.23 14.38
CA TYR A 114 -10.39 -12.60 14.27
C TYR A 114 -10.51 -11.23 13.59
N ASP A 115 -10.56 -10.20 14.42
CA ASP A 115 -10.44 -8.79 14.04
C ASP A 115 -9.24 -8.13 14.72
N TYR A 116 -8.84 -6.91 14.37
CA TYR A 116 -7.66 -6.21 14.89
C TYR A 116 -7.55 -6.16 16.43
N GLN A 117 -8.63 -6.47 17.16
CA GLN A 117 -8.72 -6.55 18.62
C GLN A 117 -8.43 -7.93 19.23
N PHE A 118 -8.18 -8.98 18.42
CA PHE A 118 -8.08 -10.35 18.94
C PHE A 118 -6.89 -10.56 19.91
N VAL A 119 -5.81 -9.79 19.75
CA VAL A 119 -4.68 -9.69 20.72
C VAL A 119 -4.24 -8.21 20.77
N ASN A 120 -2.94 -7.94 20.81
CA ASN A 120 -2.34 -6.63 20.78
C ASN A 120 -2.37 -6.10 19.34
N PRO A 121 -2.92 -4.90 19.06
CA PRO A 121 -2.99 -4.33 17.70
C PRO A 121 -1.66 -4.31 16.95
N TRP A 122 -0.53 -4.13 17.66
CA TRP A 122 0.81 -4.14 17.08
C TRP A 122 1.20 -5.49 16.47
N ILE A 123 0.57 -6.58 16.90
CA ILE A 123 0.78 -7.94 16.39
C ILE A 123 -0.42 -8.38 15.54
N ALA A 124 -1.64 -8.11 16.02
CA ALA A 124 -2.88 -8.51 15.38
C ALA A 124 -3.00 -7.91 13.97
N ILE A 125 -2.69 -6.62 13.79
CA ILE A 125 -2.83 -5.96 12.50
C ILE A 125 -1.84 -6.54 11.46
N PRO A 126 -0.52 -6.66 11.72
CA PRO A 126 0.40 -7.28 10.78
C PRO A 126 0.06 -8.74 10.45
N VAL A 127 -0.32 -9.53 11.45
CA VAL A 127 -0.67 -10.94 11.26
C VAL A 127 -1.94 -11.07 10.43
N LEU A 128 -2.99 -10.32 10.75
CA LEU A 128 -4.24 -10.32 10.00
C LEU A 128 -4.00 -9.87 8.56
N ALA A 129 -3.25 -8.79 8.34
CA ALA A 129 -2.88 -8.33 7.00
C ALA A 129 -2.14 -9.41 6.20
N LEU A 130 -1.18 -10.10 6.82
CA LEU A 130 -0.45 -11.20 6.16
C LEU A 130 -1.40 -12.34 5.76
N VAL A 131 -2.26 -12.78 6.69
CA VAL A 131 -3.24 -13.85 6.46
C VAL A 131 -4.18 -13.49 5.31
N ILE A 132 -4.71 -12.26 5.32
CA ILE A 132 -5.62 -11.78 4.29
C ILE A 132 -4.92 -11.67 2.93
N VAL A 133 -3.73 -11.06 2.87
CA VAL A 133 -2.97 -10.93 1.61
C VAL A 133 -2.63 -12.31 1.05
N LEU A 134 -2.17 -13.25 1.87
CA LEU A 134 -1.86 -14.61 1.41
C LEU A 134 -3.12 -15.36 0.97
N GLY A 135 -4.19 -15.31 1.76
CA GLY A 135 -5.46 -15.95 1.43
C GLY A 135 -6.07 -15.42 0.14
N CYS A 136 -6.14 -14.09 0.00
CA CYS A 136 -6.61 -13.46 -1.23
C CYS A 136 -5.69 -13.77 -2.42
N SER A 137 -4.37 -13.76 -2.24
CA SER A 137 -3.44 -14.09 -3.32
C SER A 137 -3.65 -15.53 -3.82
N LEU A 138 -3.87 -16.48 -2.92
CA LEU A 138 -4.19 -17.86 -3.27
C LEU A 138 -5.55 -17.97 -3.98
N ALA A 139 -6.57 -17.26 -3.50
CA ALA A 139 -7.88 -17.22 -4.11
C ALA A 139 -7.85 -16.62 -5.53
N VAL A 140 -7.19 -15.46 -5.72
CA VAL A 140 -6.99 -14.84 -7.03
C VAL A 140 -6.31 -15.82 -7.98
N ARG A 141 -5.22 -16.47 -7.55
CA ARG A 141 -4.52 -17.46 -8.38
C ARG A 141 -5.39 -18.68 -8.70
N GLY A 142 -6.26 -19.09 -7.78
CA GLY A 142 -7.25 -20.15 -8.01
C GLY A 142 -8.24 -19.75 -9.10
N LEU A 143 -8.79 -18.54 -9.01
CA LEU A 143 -9.72 -17.99 -10.00
C LEU A 143 -9.07 -17.82 -11.38
N GLN A 144 -7.81 -17.37 -11.43
CA GLN A 144 -7.02 -17.26 -12.67
C GLN A 144 -6.75 -18.61 -13.36
N LYS A 145 -6.94 -19.75 -12.67
CA LYS A 145 -6.81 -21.10 -13.27
C LYS A 145 -8.11 -21.61 -13.88
N LEU A 146 -9.27 -21.03 -13.57
CA LEU A 146 -10.55 -21.49 -14.10
C LEU A 146 -10.78 -20.99 -15.54
N PRO A 147 -11.06 -21.88 -16.51
CA PRO A 147 -11.35 -21.50 -17.89
C PRO A 147 -12.71 -20.80 -17.95
N GLY A 148 -12.71 -19.47 -18.03
CA GLY A 148 -13.91 -18.62 -18.07
C GLY A 148 -13.73 -17.29 -17.33
N VAL A 149 -13.05 -17.31 -16.17
CA VAL A 149 -12.80 -16.11 -15.35
C VAL A 149 -11.50 -15.39 -15.75
N ARG A 150 -10.62 -16.06 -16.50
CA ARG A 150 -9.39 -15.48 -17.07
C ARG A 150 -9.59 -14.21 -17.90
N MET A 151 -10.76 -14.03 -18.51
CA MET A 151 -11.09 -12.81 -19.27
C MET A 151 -11.37 -11.59 -18.37
N LEU A 152 -11.78 -11.81 -17.13
CA LEU A 152 -12.10 -10.75 -16.15
C LEU A 152 -10.92 -10.44 -15.22
N VAL A 153 -10.04 -11.42 -14.98
CA VAL A 153 -8.85 -11.28 -14.12
C VAL A 153 -7.61 -11.68 -14.92
N PRO A 154 -6.99 -10.74 -15.66
CA PRO A 154 -5.81 -11.04 -16.47
C PRO A 154 -4.59 -11.42 -15.61
N ASN A 155 -3.71 -12.24 -16.19
CA ASN A 155 -2.50 -12.78 -15.57
C ASN A 155 -1.32 -11.82 -15.55
#